data_AF-A0A2D6LHI9-F1
#
_entry.id   AF-A0A2D6LHI9-F1
#
_cell.length_a   1.000
_cell.length_b   1.000
_cell.length_c   1.000
_cell.angle_alpha   90.00
_cell.angle_beta   90.00
_cell.angle_gamma   90.00
#
_symmetry.space_group_name_H-M   'P 1'
#
loop_
_entity.id
_entity.type
_entity.pdbx_description
1 polymer ?
#
loop_
_entity_poly.entity_id
_entity_poly.type
_entity_poly.pdbx_seq_one_letter_code
_entity_poly.pdbx_strand_id
1 'polypeptide(L)'
;MIEAVVKEVEKITPSVVIVKLSFNGTPFSFKAGQFIQILLEKEGKTIRKPYSISSNPKTKDSVEFCLKIVPGGFASNYLASLNPEHKLSVEGPFGHFTLQEEINNDVIFVATGTGISAIKPMVEEALKKSSHDVWLFFGIRTEQDIIYKKEFENLVENKKFHFIPVLSKSDNPEYEHGHVQDAFKKLIKQNNQDIYMCGLALMVDEVRQLCKELGFPDEKIHYEKYV
;
A
#
# COMPACT_ATOMS: atom_id res chain seq x y z
N MET A 1 -18.05 10.97 11.24
CA MET A 1 -18.45 9.58 10.95
C MET A 1 -19.25 9.57 9.66
N ILE A 2 -18.89 8.70 8.73
CA ILE A 2 -19.50 8.56 7.40
C ILE A 2 -20.03 7.12 7.32
N GLU A 3 -21.29 6.95 6.94
CA GLU A 3 -21.83 5.62 6.62
C GLU A 3 -21.29 5.19 5.27
N ALA A 4 -20.75 3.97 5.19
CA ALA A 4 -20.29 3.37 3.97
C ALA A 4 -20.94 2.00 3.76
N VAL A 5 -21.20 1.64 2.51
CA VAL A 5 -21.81 0.37 2.12
C VAL A 5 -20.75 -0.50 1.47
N VAL A 6 -20.58 -1.72 1.97
CA VAL A 6 -19.75 -2.75 1.33
C VAL A 6 -20.34 -3.06 -0.04
N LYS A 7 -19.56 -2.85 -1.09
CA LYS A 7 -19.94 -3.20 -2.47
C LYS A 7 -19.32 -4.51 -2.90
N GLU A 8 -18.11 -4.79 -2.44
CA GLU A 8 -17.38 -5.98 -2.84
C GLU A 8 -16.37 -6.37 -1.75
N VAL A 9 -16.21 -7.68 -1.57
CA VAL A 9 -15.12 -8.28 -0.82
C VAL A 9 -14.51 -9.36 -1.70
N GLU A 10 -13.30 -9.09 -2.19
CA GLU A 10 -12.62 -9.96 -3.14
C GLU A 10 -11.35 -10.55 -2.53
N LYS A 11 -11.17 -11.86 -2.64
CA LYS A 11 -9.92 -12.53 -2.24
C LYS A 11 -8.91 -12.49 -3.38
N ILE A 12 -7.85 -11.71 -3.22
CA ILE A 12 -6.83 -11.49 -4.26
C ILE A 12 -5.54 -12.30 -4.08
N THR A 13 -5.29 -12.80 -2.87
CA THR A 13 -4.23 -13.79 -2.58
C THR A 13 -4.74 -14.83 -1.58
N PRO A 14 -4.01 -15.91 -1.28
CA PRO A 14 -4.43 -16.87 -0.26
C PRO A 14 -4.76 -16.26 1.11
N SER A 15 -4.16 -15.11 1.46
CA SER A 15 -4.29 -14.47 2.77
C SER A 15 -4.73 -13.01 2.75
N VAL A 16 -4.97 -12.40 1.59
CA VAL A 16 -5.34 -10.97 1.46
C VAL A 16 -6.66 -10.83 0.72
N VAL A 17 -7.51 -9.94 1.21
CA VAL A 17 -8.75 -9.51 0.55
C VAL A 17 -8.72 -8.01 0.30
N ILE A 18 -9.41 -7.58 -0.76
CA ILE A 18 -9.79 -6.19 -0.99
C ILE A 18 -11.22 -6.02 -0.51
N VAL A 19 -11.49 -4.92 0.19
CA VAL A 19 -12.84 -4.47 0.54
C VAL A 19 -13.12 -3.15 -0.16
N LYS A 20 -14.20 -3.10 -0.93
CA LYS A 20 -14.69 -1.90 -1.59
C LYS A 20 -15.87 -1.31 -0.84
N LEU A 21 -15.75 -0.05 -0.47
CA LEU A 21 -16.78 0.71 0.21
C LEU A 21 -17.30 1.82 -0.70
N SER A 22 -18.62 2.00 -0.75
CA SER A 22 -19.28 3.16 -1.38
C SER A 22 -19.85 4.07 -0.33
N PHE A 23 -19.75 5.38 -0.56
CA PHE A 23 -20.39 6.42 0.25
C PHE A 23 -21.73 6.88 -0.32
N ASN A 24 -22.37 6.03 -1.16
CA ASN A 24 -23.68 6.25 -1.78
C ASN A 24 -23.81 7.62 -2.47
N GLY A 25 -22.81 7.97 -3.29
CA GLY A 25 -22.77 9.24 -4.02
C GLY A 25 -22.30 10.44 -3.21
N THR A 26 -22.02 10.28 -1.90
CA THR A 26 -21.39 11.34 -1.11
C THR A 26 -19.91 11.45 -1.49
N PRO A 27 -19.44 12.64 -1.93
CA PRO A 27 -18.04 12.81 -2.27
C PRO A 27 -17.12 12.62 -1.06
N PHE A 28 -16.06 11.84 -1.25
CA PHE A 28 -14.99 11.58 -0.29
C PHE A 28 -13.66 11.92 -0.96
N SER A 29 -13.00 12.98 -0.49
CA SER A 29 -11.71 13.42 -1.01
C SER A 29 -10.59 13.00 -0.08
N PHE A 30 -9.54 12.41 -0.64
CA PHE A 30 -8.34 11.98 0.05
C PHE A 30 -7.11 12.18 -0.86
N LYS A 31 -5.90 12.08 -0.30
CA LYS A 31 -4.64 12.03 -1.05
C LYS A 31 -4.10 10.59 -1.07
N ALA A 32 -3.40 10.22 -2.14
CA ALA A 32 -2.74 8.91 -2.25
C ALA A 32 -1.82 8.69 -1.04
N GLY A 33 -1.99 7.54 -0.37
CA GLY A 33 -1.27 7.20 0.87
C GLY A 33 -2.04 7.38 2.17
N GLN A 34 -3.13 8.14 2.16
CA GLN A 34 -3.99 8.30 3.34
C GLN A 34 -4.76 7.02 3.68
N PHE A 35 -5.25 6.96 4.91
CA PHE A 35 -6.03 5.84 5.43
C PHE A 35 -7.39 6.27 5.98
N ILE A 36 -8.28 5.29 6.11
CA ILE A 36 -9.55 5.40 6.83
C ILE A 36 -9.52 4.56 8.10
N GLN A 37 -10.35 4.89 9.08
CA GLN A 37 -10.62 4.03 10.22
C GLN A 37 -12.00 3.41 10.11
N ILE A 38 -12.07 2.09 10.16
CA ILE A 38 -13.33 1.36 10.27
C ILE A 38 -13.67 1.18 11.75
N LEU A 39 -14.89 1.56 12.13
CA LEU A 39 -15.40 1.41 13.48
C LEU A 39 -16.14 0.09 13.58
N LEU A 40 -15.65 -0.80 14.45
CA LEU A 40 -16.18 -2.15 14.64
C LEU A 40 -16.62 -2.32 16.09
N GLU A 41 -17.78 -2.92 16.32
CA GLU A 41 -18.25 -3.24 17.66
C GLU A 41 -17.82 -4.64 18.07
N LYS A 42 -17.19 -4.75 19.24
CA LYS A 42 -16.84 -6.04 19.86
C LYS A 42 -17.06 -5.95 21.37
N GLU A 43 -17.88 -6.86 21.92
CA GLU A 43 -18.11 -6.96 23.38
C GLU A 43 -18.53 -5.62 24.01
N GLY A 44 -19.38 -4.86 23.31
CA GLY A 44 -19.87 -3.55 23.77
C GLY A 44 -18.84 -2.41 23.70
N LYS A 45 -17.72 -2.61 23.00
CA LYS A 45 -16.70 -1.59 22.76
C LYS A 45 -16.49 -1.33 21.27
N THR A 46 -16.42 -0.05 20.92
CA THR A 46 -16.00 0.40 19.59
C THR A 46 -14.48 0.26 19.43
N ILE A 47 -14.06 -0.56 18.49
CA ILE A 47 -12.68 -0.74 18.06
C ILE A 47 -12.48 0.01 16.74
N ARG A 48 -11.47 0.88 16.68
CA ARG A 48 -11.06 1.56 15.45
C ARG A 48 -9.94 0.78 14.78
N LYS A 49 -10.09 0.48 13.49
CA LYS A 49 -9.07 -0.21 12.69
C LYS A 49 -8.66 0.63 11.49
N PRO A 50 -7.39 1.09 11.43
CA PRO A 50 -6.90 1.86 10.30
C PRO A 50 -6.64 0.93 9.11
N TYR A 51 -6.98 1.39 7.91
CA TYR A 51 -6.68 0.75 6.63
C TYR A 51 -6.33 1.80 5.58
N SER A 52 -5.14 1.71 5.01
CA SER A 52 -4.69 2.62 3.95
C SER A 52 -5.51 2.41 2.68
N ILE A 53 -5.93 3.52 2.08
CA ILE A 53 -6.79 3.50 0.90
C ILE A 53 -5.93 3.09 -0.30
N SER A 54 -6.33 2.01 -0.99
CA SER A 54 -5.67 1.47 -2.19
C SER A 54 -6.27 1.93 -3.50
N SER A 55 -7.48 2.50 -3.49
CA SER A 55 -8.11 3.04 -4.69
C SER A 55 -7.52 4.39 -5.10
N ASN A 56 -7.72 4.75 -6.38
CA ASN A 56 -7.25 6.01 -6.91
C ASN A 56 -8.01 7.21 -6.30
N PRO A 57 -7.34 8.30 -5.85
CA PRO A 57 -7.99 9.50 -5.31
C PRO A 57 -8.93 10.26 -6.26
N LYS A 58 -8.91 9.94 -7.55
CA LYS A 58 -9.88 10.44 -8.53
C LYS A 58 -11.26 9.77 -8.40
N THR A 59 -11.35 8.59 -7.79
CA THR A 59 -12.63 7.96 -7.44
C THR A 59 -13.20 8.67 -6.22
N LYS A 60 -14.31 9.40 -6.41
CA LYS A 60 -14.84 10.33 -5.39
C LYS A 60 -15.93 9.76 -4.52
N ASP A 61 -16.54 8.63 -4.84
CA ASP A 61 -17.72 8.11 -4.15
C ASP A 61 -17.49 6.73 -3.50
N SER A 62 -16.26 6.23 -3.60
CA SER A 62 -15.87 4.93 -3.10
C SER A 62 -14.39 4.86 -2.78
N VAL A 63 -14.06 3.96 -1.87
CA VAL A 63 -12.69 3.63 -1.50
C VAL A 63 -12.50 2.13 -1.46
N GLU A 64 -11.30 1.69 -1.80
CA GLU A 64 -10.86 0.31 -1.63
C GLU A 64 -9.72 0.30 -0.62
N PHE A 65 -9.61 -0.78 0.14
CA PHE A 65 -8.44 -1.07 0.96
C PHE A 65 -8.20 -2.57 0.97
N CYS A 66 -6.94 -3.00 1.11
CA CYS A 66 -6.64 -4.41 1.32
C CYS A 66 -6.30 -4.71 2.78
N LEU A 67 -6.64 -5.92 3.21
CA LEU A 67 -6.35 -6.42 4.54
C LEU A 67 -5.84 -7.85 4.49
N LYS A 68 -4.91 -8.17 5.37
CA LYS A 68 -4.45 -9.54 5.60
C LYS A 68 -5.38 -10.23 6.59
N ILE A 69 -5.84 -11.43 6.24
CA ILE A 69 -6.57 -12.30 7.15
C ILE A 69 -5.59 -12.82 8.20
N VAL A 70 -5.80 -12.42 9.46
CA VAL A 70 -5.02 -12.89 10.60
C VAL A 70 -5.78 -14.04 11.27
N PRO A 71 -5.24 -15.26 11.35
CA PRO A 71 -5.88 -16.37 12.06
C PRO A 71 -6.26 -15.97 13.50
N GLY A 72 -7.53 -16.14 13.88
CA GLY A 72 -8.06 -15.74 15.19
C GLY A 72 -8.26 -14.23 15.39
N GLY A 73 -7.90 -13.38 14.43
CA GLY A 73 -8.06 -11.93 14.52
C GLY A 73 -9.51 -11.48 14.28
N PHE A 74 -10.12 -10.73 15.20
CA PHE A 74 -11.51 -10.30 15.05
C PHE A 74 -11.76 -9.47 13.78
N ALA A 75 -11.07 -8.32 13.66
CA ALA A 75 -11.41 -7.32 12.64
C ALA A 75 -11.18 -7.82 11.21
N SER A 76 -10.04 -8.45 10.93
CA SER A 76 -9.72 -8.93 9.59
C SER A 76 -10.68 -10.03 9.11
N ASN A 77 -11.06 -10.95 10.01
CA ASN A 77 -11.98 -12.03 9.64
C ASN A 77 -13.40 -11.51 9.49
N TYR A 78 -13.84 -10.59 10.36
CA TYR A 78 -15.14 -9.95 10.23
C TYR A 78 -15.28 -9.23 8.88
N LEU A 79 -14.35 -8.33 8.56
CA LEU A 79 -14.36 -7.56 7.32
C LEU A 79 -14.26 -8.45 6.07
N ALA A 80 -13.44 -9.51 6.12
CA ALA A 80 -13.32 -10.48 5.04
C ALA A 80 -14.57 -11.35 4.81
N SER A 81 -15.51 -11.37 5.77
CA SER A 81 -16.74 -12.18 5.69
C SER A 81 -17.98 -11.38 5.32
N LEU A 82 -17.84 -10.06 5.13
CA LEU A 82 -18.98 -9.19 4.83
C LEU A 82 -19.52 -9.46 3.43
N ASN A 83 -20.85 -9.48 3.33
CA ASN A 83 -21.55 -9.51 2.06
C ASN A 83 -21.80 -8.07 1.55
N PRO A 84 -22.03 -7.89 0.24
CA PRO A 84 -22.51 -6.63 -0.30
C PRO A 84 -23.75 -6.11 0.44
N GLU A 85 -23.92 -4.79 0.42
CA GLU A 85 -24.97 -4.04 1.12
C GLU A 85 -24.84 -3.95 2.65
N HIS A 86 -23.81 -4.58 3.24
CA HIS A 86 -23.49 -4.36 4.64
C HIS A 86 -23.03 -2.93 4.90
N LYS A 87 -23.48 -2.32 6.01
CA LYS A 87 -23.14 -0.95 6.38
C LYS A 87 -22.02 -0.92 7.41
N LEU A 88 -21.04 -0.05 7.20
CA LEU A 88 -19.93 0.21 8.10
C LEU A 88 -19.87 1.69 8.45
N SER A 89 -19.39 1.99 9.65
CA SER A 89 -19.06 3.35 10.06
C SER A 89 -17.58 3.63 9.79
N VAL A 90 -17.31 4.72 9.09
CA VAL A 90 -15.97 5.11 8.64
C VAL A 90 -15.61 6.50 9.17
N GLU A 91 -14.35 6.68 9.56
CA GLU A 91 -13.75 7.99 9.86
C GLU A 91 -12.53 8.21 8.95
N GLY A 92 -12.33 9.44 8.49
CA GLY A 92 -11.20 9.83 7.65
C GLY A 92 -11.53 10.88 6.58
N PRO A 93 -10.59 11.13 5.64
CA PRO A 93 -9.27 10.49 5.57
C PRO A 93 -8.32 10.98 6.68
N PHE A 94 -7.32 10.17 6.98
CA PHE A 94 -6.25 10.48 7.94
C PHE A 94 -4.87 10.20 7.34
N GLY A 95 -3.83 10.71 8.00
CA GLY A 95 -2.44 10.44 7.65
C GLY A 95 -1.78 11.56 6.85
N HIS A 96 -0.46 11.67 7.05
CA HIS A 96 0.44 12.61 6.38
C HIS A 96 1.43 11.90 5.44
N PHE A 97 1.40 10.56 5.39
CA PHE A 97 2.16 9.77 4.44
C PHE A 97 1.50 9.89 3.06
N THR A 98 1.79 10.98 2.36
CA THR A 98 1.18 11.29 1.06
C THR A 98 2.24 11.61 0.03
N LEU A 99 1.99 11.23 -1.22
CA LEU A 99 2.84 11.62 -2.35
C LEU A 99 2.90 13.16 -2.46
N GLN A 100 4.11 13.69 -2.65
CA GLN A 100 4.31 15.12 -2.91
C GLN A 100 3.52 15.59 -4.15
N GLU A 101 3.07 16.85 -4.13
CA GLU A 101 2.27 17.41 -5.22
C GLU A 101 3.10 17.60 -6.49
N GLU A 102 4.34 18.06 -6.33
CA GLU A 102 5.34 18.15 -7.38
C GLU A 102 6.33 16.99 -7.27
N ILE A 103 6.64 16.36 -8.41
CA ILE A 103 7.61 15.27 -8.50
C ILE A 103 8.74 15.76 -9.38
N ASN A 104 9.85 16.13 -8.75
CA ASN A 104 11.00 16.75 -9.38
C ASN A 104 12.20 15.80 -9.52
N ASN A 105 12.08 14.57 -9.00
CA ASN A 105 13.09 13.52 -9.06
C ASN A 105 12.43 12.17 -9.32
N ASP A 106 13.23 11.15 -9.60
CA ASP A 106 12.76 9.77 -9.59
C ASP A 106 12.25 9.38 -8.20
N VAL A 107 11.26 8.48 -8.18
CA VAL A 107 10.57 8.08 -6.97
C VAL A 107 10.80 6.61 -6.70
N ILE A 108 11.19 6.28 -5.48
CA ILE A 108 11.38 4.89 -5.04
C ILE A 108 10.34 4.55 -3.98
N PHE A 109 9.51 3.56 -4.29
CA PHE A 109 8.57 2.97 -3.37
C PHE A 109 9.12 1.65 -2.83
N VAL A 110 9.02 1.45 -1.51
CA VAL A 110 9.40 0.18 -0.86
C VAL A 110 8.26 -0.33 0.01
N ALA A 111 7.71 -1.49 -0.33
CA ALA A 111 6.55 -2.04 0.34
C ALA A 111 6.79 -3.46 0.86
N THR A 112 6.11 -3.84 1.94
CA THR A 112 5.95 -5.25 2.33
C THR A 112 4.50 -5.56 2.72
N GLY A 113 4.01 -6.74 2.34
CA GLY A 113 2.65 -7.17 2.64
C GLY A 113 1.60 -6.12 2.26
N THR A 114 0.62 -5.86 3.12
CA THR A 114 -0.44 -4.86 2.89
C THR A 114 0.06 -3.40 2.92
N GLY A 115 1.36 -3.15 3.13
CA GLY A 115 1.97 -1.82 2.98
C GLY A 115 1.77 -1.26 1.58
N ILE A 116 1.63 -2.18 0.60
CA ILE A 116 1.32 -1.87 -0.78
C ILE A 116 -0.02 -1.12 -0.96
N SER A 117 -0.95 -1.21 0.00
CA SER A 117 -2.24 -0.50 -0.03
C SER A 117 -2.05 1.01 -0.12
N ALA A 118 -1.17 1.59 0.71
CA ALA A 118 -0.85 3.02 0.67
C ALA A 118 -0.05 3.41 -0.60
N ILE A 119 0.80 2.49 -1.07
CA ILE A 119 1.79 2.74 -2.13
C ILE A 119 1.17 2.67 -3.52
N LYS A 120 0.24 1.75 -3.76
CA LYS A 120 -0.42 1.55 -5.05
C LYS A 120 -0.97 2.86 -5.66
N PRO A 121 -1.81 3.64 -4.98
CA PRO A 121 -2.30 4.89 -5.56
C PRO A 121 -1.18 5.93 -5.72
N MET A 122 -0.12 5.89 -4.92
CA MET A 122 1.03 6.79 -5.10
C MET A 122 1.81 6.46 -6.38
N VAL A 123 2.05 5.17 -6.65
CA VAL A 123 2.69 4.70 -7.89
C VAL A 123 1.87 5.14 -9.11
N GLU A 124 0.56 4.89 -9.08
CA GLU A 124 -0.35 5.29 -10.17
C GLU A 124 -0.35 6.81 -10.40
N GLU A 125 -0.32 7.61 -9.34
CA GLU A 125 -0.25 9.07 -9.46
C GLU A 125 1.11 9.55 -9.95
N ALA A 126 2.22 8.99 -9.45
CA ALA A 126 3.57 9.39 -9.82
C ALA A 126 3.83 9.18 -11.32
N LEU A 127 3.37 8.04 -11.85
CA LEU A 127 3.48 7.71 -13.29
C LEU A 127 2.67 8.66 -14.18
N LYS A 128 1.54 9.18 -13.67
CA LYS A 128 0.66 10.13 -14.37
C LYS A 128 1.15 11.58 -14.29
N LYS A 129 1.76 11.97 -13.17
CA LYS A 129 2.14 13.38 -12.88
C LYS A 129 3.52 13.77 -13.39
N SER A 130 4.41 12.82 -13.65
CA SER A 130 5.81 13.11 -13.96
C SER A 130 6.36 12.27 -15.11
N SER A 131 7.48 12.70 -15.68
CA SER A 131 8.29 11.93 -16.63
C SER A 131 9.44 11.16 -15.97
N HIS A 132 9.54 11.23 -14.64
CA HIS A 132 10.59 10.58 -13.86
C HIS A 132 10.38 9.08 -13.74
N ASP A 133 11.46 8.37 -13.44
CA ASP A 133 11.40 6.94 -13.17
C ASP A 133 10.68 6.67 -11.84
N VAL A 134 9.89 5.61 -11.81
CA VAL A 134 9.14 5.15 -10.64
C VAL A 134 9.52 3.71 -10.37
N TRP A 135 10.17 3.47 -9.24
CA TRP A 135 10.63 2.16 -8.81
C TRP A 135 9.71 1.63 -7.71
N LEU A 136 9.28 0.38 -7.81
CA LEU A 136 8.53 -0.31 -6.76
C LEU A 136 9.26 -1.58 -6.33
N PHE A 137 9.89 -1.54 -5.17
CA PHE A 137 10.44 -2.71 -4.51
C PHE A 137 9.36 -3.31 -3.60
N PHE A 138 8.93 -4.54 -3.88
CA PHE A 138 7.85 -5.17 -3.13
C PHE A 138 8.26 -6.51 -2.51
N GLY A 139 8.52 -6.48 -1.21
CA GLY A 139 8.88 -7.67 -0.44
C GLY A 139 7.68 -8.52 -0.07
N ILE A 140 7.67 -9.77 -0.51
CA ILE A 140 6.65 -10.74 -0.17
C ILE A 140 7.26 -12.15 0.00
N ARG A 141 6.44 -13.14 0.41
CA ARG A 141 6.94 -14.49 0.71
C ARG A 141 7.07 -15.32 -0.56
N THR A 142 5.97 -15.49 -1.27
CA THR A 142 5.90 -16.35 -2.46
C THR A 142 5.19 -15.61 -3.59
N GLU A 143 5.27 -16.13 -4.80
CA GLU A 143 4.66 -15.51 -5.98
C GLU A 143 3.12 -15.37 -5.86
N GLN A 144 2.44 -16.37 -5.30
CA GLN A 144 0.99 -16.32 -5.05
C GLN A 144 0.57 -15.26 -4.02
N ASP A 145 1.53 -14.72 -3.26
CA ASP A 145 1.28 -13.68 -2.28
C ASP A 145 1.43 -12.27 -2.87
N ILE A 146 1.87 -12.11 -4.13
CA ILE A 146 2.02 -10.80 -4.78
C ILE A 146 0.65 -10.14 -4.93
N ILE A 147 0.37 -9.20 -4.04
CA ILE A 147 -0.84 -8.37 -4.03
C ILE A 147 -0.81 -7.44 -5.26
N TYR A 148 -1.94 -7.35 -5.97
CA TYR A 148 -2.09 -6.55 -7.19
C TYR A 148 -1.15 -6.93 -8.35
N LYS A 149 -0.69 -8.20 -8.40
CA LYS A 149 0.28 -8.69 -9.41
C LYS A 149 -0.04 -8.23 -10.83
N LYS A 150 -1.24 -8.55 -11.33
CA LYS A 150 -1.68 -8.21 -12.69
C LYS A 150 -1.70 -6.70 -12.95
N GLU A 151 -2.08 -5.91 -11.95
CA GLU A 151 -2.15 -4.45 -12.11
C GLU A 151 -0.75 -3.85 -12.27
N PHE A 152 0.21 -4.29 -11.44
CA PHE A 152 1.59 -3.84 -11.59
C PHE A 152 2.25 -4.38 -12.85
N GLU A 153 2.00 -5.63 -13.24
CA GLU A 153 2.48 -6.18 -14.51
C GLU A 153 1.99 -5.36 -15.72
N ASN A 154 0.71 -4.96 -15.73
CA ASN A 154 0.18 -4.09 -16.77
C ASN A 154 0.84 -2.70 -16.77
N LEU A 155 1.23 -2.19 -15.60
CA LEU A 155 1.92 -0.90 -15.52
C LEU A 155 3.35 -0.96 -16.06
N VAL A 156 3.99 -2.13 -16.15
CA VAL A 156 5.36 -2.28 -16.69
C VAL A 156 5.44 -1.92 -18.19
N GLU A 157 4.31 -1.91 -18.92
CA GLU A 157 4.26 -1.37 -20.28
C GLU A 157 4.70 0.11 -20.33
N ASN A 158 4.53 0.85 -19.22
CA ASN A 158 5.11 2.17 -19.06
C ASN A 158 6.60 2.04 -18.77
N LYS A 159 7.45 2.45 -19.72
CA LYS A 159 8.92 2.34 -19.64
C LYS A 159 9.57 3.06 -18.44
N LYS A 160 8.83 3.96 -17.77
CA LYS A 160 9.28 4.65 -16.55
C LYS A 160 9.04 3.83 -15.28
N PHE A 161 8.23 2.77 -15.35
CA PHE A 161 7.86 1.96 -14.21
C PHE A 161 8.75 0.73 -14.10
N HIS A 162 9.44 0.61 -12.97
CA HIS A 162 10.30 -0.52 -12.65
C HIS A 162 9.69 -1.27 -11.48
N PHE A 163 9.13 -2.47 -11.74
CA PHE A 163 8.55 -3.31 -10.71
C PHE A 163 9.52 -4.42 -10.29
N ILE A 164 9.89 -4.42 -9.02
CA ILE A 164 10.90 -5.32 -8.44
C ILE A 164 10.25 -6.11 -7.29
N PRO A 165 9.46 -7.15 -7.59
CA PRO A 165 9.02 -8.10 -6.57
C PRO A 165 10.23 -8.87 -5.99
N VAL A 166 10.29 -8.95 -4.67
CA VAL A 166 11.36 -9.62 -3.93
C VAL A 166 10.76 -10.72 -3.07
N LEU A 167 11.10 -11.98 -3.38
CA LEU A 167 10.50 -13.17 -2.78
C LEU A 167 11.44 -13.79 -1.74
N SER A 168 11.00 -13.77 -0.48
CA SER A 168 11.78 -14.36 0.63
C SER A 168 11.69 -15.89 0.74
N LYS A 169 10.74 -16.51 0.03
CA LYS A 169 10.49 -17.96 0.03
C LYS A 169 10.11 -18.46 -1.37
N SER A 170 10.97 -18.18 -2.35
CA SER A 170 10.81 -18.68 -3.73
C SER A 170 12.17 -18.91 -4.34
N ASP A 171 12.26 -19.88 -5.26
CA ASP A 171 13.43 -20.17 -6.09
C ASP A 171 13.16 -19.84 -7.58
N ASN A 172 12.05 -19.16 -7.90
CA ASN A 172 11.75 -18.73 -9.27
C ASN A 172 12.76 -17.65 -9.73
N PRO A 173 13.61 -17.91 -10.73
CA PRO A 173 14.68 -17.01 -11.16
C PRO A 173 14.20 -15.72 -11.85
N GLU A 174 12.90 -15.60 -12.14
CA GLU A 174 12.31 -14.38 -12.71
C GLU A 174 12.22 -13.22 -11.70
N TYR A 175 12.40 -13.50 -10.41
CA TYR A 175 12.23 -12.52 -9.33
C TYR A 175 13.53 -12.31 -8.55
N GLU A 176 13.62 -11.17 -7.85
CA GLU A 176 14.68 -10.99 -6.85
C GLU A 176 14.36 -11.84 -5.61
N HIS A 177 15.40 -12.30 -4.91
CA HIS A 177 15.28 -13.21 -3.77
C HIS A 177 15.78 -12.57 -2.48
N GLY A 178 15.30 -13.08 -1.35
CA GLY A 178 15.71 -12.61 -0.03
C GLY A 178 14.78 -11.53 0.50
N HIS A 179 15.34 -10.49 1.12
CA HIS A 179 14.56 -9.39 1.67
C HIS A 179 14.63 -8.14 0.78
N VAL A 180 13.56 -7.33 0.82
CA VAL A 180 13.41 -6.18 -0.09
C VAL A 180 14.53 -5.15 0.06
N GLN A 181 15.06 -5.00 1.27
CA GLN A 181 16.20 -4.14 1.57
C GLN A 181 17.51 -4.60 0.90
N ASP A 182 17.67 -5.90 0.63
CA ASP A 182 18.83 -6.44 -0.07
C ASP A 182 18.81 -6.00 -1.53
N ALA A 183 17.64 -6.14 -2.19
CA ALA A 183 17.42 -5.67 -3.55
C ALA A 183 17.55 -4.13 -3.64
N PHE A 184 17.02 -3.40 -2.67
CA PHE A 184 17.16 -1.95 -2.57
C PHE A 184 18.65 -1.54 -2.53
N LYS A 185 19.44 -2.13 -1.62
CA LYS A 185 20.88 -1.87 -1.50
C LYS A 185 21.66 -2.23 -2.76
N LYS A 186 21.28 -3.33 -3.41
CA LYS A 186 21.90 -3.81 -4.65
C LYS A 186 21.67 -2.84 -5.81
N LEU A 187 20.44 -2.35 -5.99
CA LEU A 187 20.03 -1.62 -7.19
C LEU A 187 20.11 -0.10 -7.06
N ILE A 188 19.91 0.46 -5.87
CA ILE A 188 19.95 1.91 -5.67
C ILE A 188 21.39 2.37 -5.42
N LYS A 189 21.85 3.32 -6.25
CA LYS A 189 23.23 3.87 -6.22
C LYS A 189 23.30 5.38 -6.13
N GLN A 190 22.18 6.05 -6.37
CA GLN A 190 22.03 7.50 -6.26
C GLN A 190 21.18 7.82 -5.05
N ASN A 191 21.23 9.07 -4.60
CA ASN A 191 20.61 9.53 -3.35
C ASN A 191 19.76 10.80 -3.51
N ASN A 192 19.36 11.11 -4.75
CA ASN A 192 18.54 12.26 -5.09
C ASN A 192 17.06 11.90 -5.31
N GLN A 193 16.67 10.64 -5.17
CA GLN A 193 15.28 10.17 -5.30
C GLN A 193 14.44 10.50 -4.08
N ASP A 194 13.13 10.70 -4.28
CA ASP A 194 12.15 10.74 -3.20
C ASP A 194 11.74 9.30 -2.84
N ILE A 195 11.86 8.92 -1.57
CA ILE A 195 11.63 7.55 -1.09
C ILE A 195 10.36 7.50 -0.24
N TYR A 196 9.50 6.53 -0.55
CA TYR A 196 8.28 6.23 0.20
C TYR A 196 8.26 4.76 0.61
N MET A 197 8.25 4.48 1.91
CA MET A 197 8.25 3.11 2.41
C MET A 197 7.10 2.81 3.35
N CYS A 198 6.43 1.67 3.16
CA CYS A 198 5.29 1.27 3.98
C CYS A 198 5.24 -0.24 4.20
N GLY A 199 5.06 -0.67 5.45
CA GLY A 199 4.88 -2.09 5.78
C GLY A 199 5.44 -2.48 7.15
N LEU A 200 6.10 -3.64 7.21
CA LEU A 200 6.69 -4.18 8.44
C LEU A 200 7.71 -3.20 9.04
N ALA A 201 7.61 -2.94 10.34
CA ALA A 201 8.48 -1.99 11.05
C ALA A 201 9.97 -2.28 10.85
N LEU A 202 10.38 -3.55 10.92
CA LEU A 202 11.77 -3.96 10.68
C LEU A 202 12.26 -3.61 9.28
N MET A 203 11.44 -3.86 8.25
CA MET A 203 11.79 -3.48 6.88
C MET A 203 11.96 -1.97 6.74
N VAL A 204 11.02 -1.19 7.28
CA VAL A 204 11.08 0.27 7.23
C VAL A 204 12.33 0.80 7.94
N ASP A 205 12.67 0.25 9.11
CA ASP A 205 13.87 0.65 9.85
C ASP A 205 15.16 0.32 9.10
N GLU A 206 15.28 -0.87 8.52
CA GLU A 206 16.45 -1.29 7.76
C GLU A 206 16.63 -0.47 6.47
N VAL A 207 15.55 -0.26 5.69
CA VAL A 207 15.63 0.57 4.47
C VAL A 207 15.97 2.01 4.83
N ARG A 208 15.40 2.58 5.89
CA ARG A 208 15.75 3.92 6.36
C ARG A 208 17.22 4.02 6.75
N GLN A 209 17.77 3.01 7.43
CA GLN A 209 19.18 2.96 7.77
C GLN A 209 20.07 2.90 6.53
N LEU A 210 19.70 2.09 5.53
CA LEU A 210 20.40 2.06 4.23
C LEU A 210 20.35 3.40 3.50
N CYS A 211 19.22 4.11 3.53
CA CYS A 211 19.12 5.44 2.94
C CYS A 211 20.12 6.41 3.58
N LYS A 212 20.28 6.37 4.91
CA LYS A 212 21.28 7.17 5.63
C LYS A 212 22.71 6.82 5.25
N GLU A 213 23.01 5.53 5.14
CA GLU A 213 24.34 5.05 4.71
C GLU A 213 24.68 5.49 3.28
N LEU A 214 23.67 5.60 2.41
CA LEU A 214 23.79 6.10 1.03
C LEU A 214 23.77 7.64 0.95
N GLY A 215 23.57 8.34 2.06
CA GLY A 215 23.56 9.81 2.11
C GLY A 215 22.31 10.45 1.54
N PHE A 216 21.16 9.77 1.59
CA PHE A 216 19.87 10.41 1.29
C PHE A 216 19.58 11.54 2.28
N PRO A 217 19.12 12.71 1.81
CA PRO A 217 18.58 13.74 2.69
C PRO A 217 17.35 13.24 3.44
N ASP A 218 17.23 13.58 4.74
CA ASP A 218 16.12 13.10 5.58
C ASP A 218 14.76 13.58 5.05
N GLU A 219 14.69 14.75 4.41
CA GLU A 219 13.48 15.31 3.82
C GLU A 219 12.93 14.51 2.63
N LYS A 220 13.77 13.66 2.00
CA LYS A 220 13.39 12.77 0.90
C LYS A 220 12.94 11.39 1.38
N ILE A 221 12.99 11.12 2.69
CA ILE A 221 12.65 9.81 3.26
C ILE A 221 11.30 9.87 3.96
N HIS A 222 10.28 9.35 3.31
CA HIS A 222 8.90 9.28 3.82
C HIS A 222 8.54 7.85 4.18
N TYR A 223 7.89 7.64 5.33
CA TYR A 223 7.54 6.28 5.74
C TYR A 223 6.32 6.19 6.66
N GLU A 224 5.68 5.03 6.61
CA GLU A 224 4.67 4.59 7.57
C GLU A 224 4.94 3.14 7.99
N LYS A 225 4.69 2.83 9.27
CA LYS A 225 4.87 1.48 9.82
C LYS A 225 3.53 0.93 10.28
N TYR A 226 3.28 -0.34 10.02
CA TYR A 226 2.19 -1.05 10.68
C TYR A 226 2.72 -1.74 11.95
N VAL A 227 1.92 -1.67 13.01
CA VAL A 227 2.16 -2.26 14.33
C VAL A 227 1.12 -3.33 14.61
#